data_AF-A0A401Q6K7-F1
#
_entry.id   AF-A0A401Q6K7-F1
#
_cell.length_a   1.000
_cell.length_b   1.000
_cell.length_c   1.000
_cell.angle_alpha   90.00
_cell.angle_beta   90.00
_cell.angle_gamma   90.00
#
_symmetry.space_group_name_H-M   'P 1'
#
loop_
_entity.id
_entity.type
_entity.pdbx_description
1 polymer ?
#
loop_
_entity_poly.entity_id
_entity_poly.type
_entity_poly.pdbx_seq_one_letter_code
_entity_poly.pdbx_strand_id
1 'polypeptide(L)'
;EMHGEVEDKRPLFDNLDNELSKAKLVNEQLIHSHSERDVDLDRYRECVQQLLEHWQRIQAQIDTRSRELQQLGRQLSYYREAHDWLIQWIQETKERQEKIQARPIRDSSSLKEQLQQEKKVLQEVERNREKVDECEKFAKQYIDAIKDYELQLVTYKAQMEPVMSPVKKQKVLSASDTVIQE
;
A
#
# COMPACT_ATOMS: atom_id res chain seq x y z
N GLU A 1 12.44 9.34 -5.76
CA GLU A 1 13.09 8.83 -6.98
C GLU A 1 12.12 8.82 -8.16
N MET A 2 11.07 7.99 -8.20
CA MET A 2 10.12 7.93 -9.33
C MET A 2 9.47 9.26 -9.76
N HIS A 3 9.01 10.10 -8.80
CA HIS A 3 8.47 11.42 -9.13
C HIS A 3 9.52 12.35 -9.76
N GLY A 4 10.77 12.29 -9.30
CA GLY A 4 11.86 13.12 -9.83
C GLY A 4 12.19 12.72 -11.26
N GLU A 5 12.34 11.42 -11.52
CA GLU A 5 12.58 10.91 -12.87
C GLU A 5 11.46 11.30 -13.84
N VAL A 6 10.22 11.30 -13.37
CA VAL A 6 9.09 11.72 -14.19
C VAL A 6 9.13 13.22 -14.46
N GLU A 7 9.40 14.02 -13.43
CA GLU A 7 9.51 15.47 -13.57
C GLU A 7 10.62 15.86 -14.57
N ASP A 8 11.75 15.17 -14.52
CA ASP A 8 12.90 15.39 -15.41
C ASP A 8 12.58 15.14 -16.90
N LYS A 9 11.57 14.32 -17.20
CA LYS A 9 11.12 14.06 -18.58
C LYS A 9 10.04 15.03 -19.07
N ARG A 10 9.43 15.84 -18.19
CA ARG A 10 8.40 16.82 -18.57
C ARG A 10 8.81 17.70 -19.76
N PRO A 11 10.04 18.27 -19.81
CA PRO A 11 10.43 19.13 -20.94
C PRO A 11 10.42 18.42 -22.30
N LEU A 12 10.61 17.09 -22.34
CA LEU A 12 10.58 16.31 -23.57
C LEU A 12 9.16 16.24 -24.16
N PHE A 13 8.16 16.04 -23.30
CA PHE A 13 6.75 15.99 -23.71
C PHE A 13 6.22 17.39 -24.07
N ASP A 14 6.63 18.42 -23.34
CA ASP A 14 6.31 19.82 -23.67
C ASP A 14 6.89 20.20 -25.04
N ASN A 15 8.13 19.77 -25.32
CA ASN A 15 8.75 19.99 -26.62
C ASN A 15 8.03 19.21 -27.73
N LEU A 16 7.59 17.98 -27.47
CA LEU A 16 6.85 17.17 -28.44
C LEU A 16 5.53 17.84 -28.87
N ASP A 17 4.79 18.41 -27.92
CA ASP A 17 3.54 19.14 -28.20
C ASP A 17 3.80 20.45 -28.97
N ASN A 18 4.88 21.15 -28.62
CA ASN A 18 5.32 22.36 -29.33
C ASN A 18 5.69 22.06 -30.79
N GLU A 19 6.52 21.03 -31.04
CA GLU A 19 6.90 20.63 -32.40
C GLU A 19 5.70 20.17 -33.23
N LEU A 20 4.76 19.43 -32.63
CA LEU A 20 3.50 19.08 -33.31
C LEU A 20 2.67 20.32 -33.66
N SER A 21 2.64 21.33 -32.79
CA SER A 21 1.93 22.59 -33.02
C SER A 21 2.55 23.39 -34.17
N LYS A 22 3.89 23.43 -34.26
CA LYS A 22 4.61 24.03 -35.40
C LYS A 22 4.31 23.30 -36.70
N ALA A 23 4.31 21.96 -36.69
CA ALA A 23 3.99 21.16 -37.87
C ALA A 23 2.56 21.41 -38.37
N LYS A 24 1.58 21.54 -37.45
CA LYS A 24 0.21 21.93 -37.79
C LYS A 24 0.14 23.29 -38.48
N LEU A 25 0.86 24.28 -37.95
CA LEU A 25 0.88 25.64 -38.53
C LEU A 25 1.46 25.65 -39.95
N VAL A 26 2.56 24.92 -40.19
CA VAL A 26 3.17 24.81 -41.53
C VAL A 26 2.22 24.11 -42.50
N ASN A 27 1.55 23.03 -42.06
CA ASN A 27 0.56 22.35 -42.88
C ASN A 27 -0.65 23.24 -43.23
N GLU A 28 -1.13 24.07 -42.30
CA GLU A 28 -2.19 25.06 -42.58
C GLU A 28 -1.75 26.08 -43.64
N GLN A 29 -0.50 26.56 -43.56
CA GLN A 29 0.07 27.44 -44.58
C GLN A 29 0.19 26.75 -45.94
N LEU A 30 0.61 25.49 -45.98
CA LEU A 30 0.70 24.70 -47.22
C LEU A 30 -0.67 24.55 -47.89
N ILE A 31 -1.71 24.26 -47.10
CA ILE A 31 -3.09 24.17 -47.60
C ILE A 31 -3.53 25.51 -48.17
N HIS A 32 -3.25 26.61 -47.47
CA HIS A 32 -3.70 27.94 -47.88
C HIS A 32 -2.97 28.48 -49.11
N SER A 33 -1.65 28.32 -49.18
CA SER A 33 -0.80 28.88 -50.24
C SER A 33 -0.69 27.98 -51.47
N HIS A 34 -0.78 26.67 -51.29
CA HIS A 34 -0.50 25.69 -52.34
C HIS A 34 -1.63 24.68 -52.58
N SER A 35 -2.71 24.70 -51.78
CA SER A 35 -3.79 23.69 -51.83
C SER A 35 -3.28 22.25 -51.65
N GLU A 36 -2.14 22.09 -50.99
CA GLU A 36 -1.49 20.82 -50.68
C GLU A 36 -1.55 20.53 -49.18
N ARG A 37 -1.51 19.25 -48.78
CA ARG A 37 -1.61 18.80 -47.39
C ARG A 37 -0.50 17.80 -47.07
N ASP A 38 0.04 17.88 -45.86
CA ASP A 38 0.88 16.84 -45.26
C ASP A 38 0.04 15.61 -44.91
N VAL A 39 0.32 14.51 -45.63
CA VAL A 39 -0.39 13.23 -45.49
C VAL A 39 0.02 12.44 -44.25
N ASP A 40 1.20 12.70 -43.68
CA ASP A 40 1.72 11.98 -42.52
C ASP A 40 1.40 12.70 -41.20
N LEU A 41 1.02 13.98 -41.24
CA LEU A 41 0.74 14.78 -40.04
C LEU A 41 -0.33 14.16 -39.14
N ASP A 42 -1.36 13.53 -39.68
CA ASP A 42 -2.38 12.86 -38.88
C ASP A 42 -1.82 11.65 -38.14
N ARG A 43 -0.96 10.87 -38.78
CA ARG A 43 -0.27 9.73 -38.13
C ARG A 43 0.60 10.20 -36.96
N TYR A 44 1.35 11.29 -37.14
CA TYR A 44 2.18 11.85 -36.07
C TYR A 44 1.33 12.45 -34.96
N ARG A 45 0.22 13.11 -35.28
CA ARG A 45 -0.74 13.62 -34.29
C ARG A 45 -1.26 12.50 -33.38
N GLU A 46 -1.71 11.39 -33.96
CA GLU A 46 -2.18 10.23 -33.20
C GLU A 46 -1.07 9.63 -32.32
N CYS A 47 0.15 9.51 -32.86
CA CYS A 47 1.29 9.00 -32.12
C CYS A 47 1.66 9.89 -30.91
N VAL A 48 1.74 11.21 -31.11
CA VAL A 48 2.02 12.18 -30.05
C VAL A 48 0.91 12.16 -28.99
N GLN A 49 -0.36 12.10 -29.40
CA GLN A 49 -1.48 12.02 -28.48
C GLN A 49 -1.39 10.74 -27.60
N GLN A 50 -1.13 9.58 -28.19
CA GLN A 50 -0.97 8.33 -27.44
C GLN A 50 0.19 8.40 -26.43
N LEU A 51 1.32 8.99 -26.83
CA LEU A 51 2.47 9.18 -25.93
C LEU A 51 2.14 10.10 -24.77
N LEU A 52 1.44 11.21 -25.01
CA LEU A 52 1.00 12.14 -23.97
C LEU A 52 0.00 11.50 -23.01
N GLU A 53 -0.96 10.74 -23.52
CA GLU A 53 -1.92 10.00 -22.68
C GLU A 53 -1.20 8.94 -21.83
N HIS A 54 -0.26 8.19 -22.41
CA HIS A 54 0.55 7.21 -21.67
C HIS A 54 1.37 7.88 -20.57
N TRP A 55 1.96 9.03 -20.87
CA TRP A 55 2.72 9.82 -19.92
C TRP A 55 1.87 10.27 -18.73
N GLN A 56 0.69 10.85 -18.99
CA GLN A 56 -0.25 11.25 -17.95
C GLN A 56 -0.71 10.07 -17.08
N ARG A 57 -0.95 8.90 -17.70
CA ARG A 57 -1.30 7.67 -16.95
C ARG A 57 -0.17 7.22 -16.02
N ILE A 58 1.09 7.31 -16.45
CA ILE A 58 2.26 7.00 -15.60
C ILE A 58 2.32 7.96 -14.41
N GLN A 59 2.17 9.26 -14.65
CA GLN A 59 2.14 10.28 -13.58
C GLN A 59 1.05 9.97 -12.55
N ALA A 60 -0.19 9.78 -13.00
CA ALA A 60 -1.33 9.46 -12.15
C ALA A 60 -1.13 8.15 -11.36
N GLN A 61 -0.48 7.15 -11.98
CA GLN A 61 -0.17 5.89 -11.29
C GLN A 61 0.86 6.07 -10.19
N ILE A 62 1.89 6.89 -10.40
CA ILE A 62 2.91 7.17 -9.39
C ILE A 62 2.29 7.95 -8.21
N ASP A 63 1.48 8.97 -8.48
CA ASP A 63 0.74 9.72 -7.45
C ASP A 63 -0.16 8.81 -6.61
N THR A 64 -0.85 7.88 -7.27
CA THR A 64 -1.75 6.91 -6.63
C THR A 64 -0.96 5.95 -5.74
N ARG A 65 0.11 5.35 -6.26
CA ARG A 65 0.99 4.46 -5.47
C ARG A 65 1.62 5.18 -4.27
N SER A 66 2.04 6.43 -4.44
CA SER A 66 2.59 7.24 -3.35
C SER A 66 1.57 7.41 -2.22
N ARG A 67 0.33 7.79 -2.55
CA ARG A 67 -0.75 7.95 -1.56
C ARG A 67 -1.12 6.63 -0.87
N GLU A 68 -1.17 5.54 -1.61
CA GLU A 68 -1.46 4.20 -1.08
C GLU A 68 -0.35 3.73 -0.13
N LEU A 69 0.92 3.88 -0.50
CA LEU A 69 2.05 3.53 0.37
C LEU A 69 2.07 4.38 1.65
N GLN A 70 1.71 5.67 1.57
CA GLN A 70 1.57 6.51 2.77
C GLN A 70 0.43 6.03 3.67
N GLN A 71 -0.69 5.58 3.09
CA GLN A 71 -1.81 5.02 3.85
C GLN A 71 -1.44 3.68 4.50
N LEU A 72 -0.81 2.79 3.74
CA LEU A 72 -0.26 1.52 4.23
C LEU A 72 0.72 1.73 5.38
N GLY A 73 1.62 2.70 5.26
CA GLY A 73 2.57 3.04 6.31
C GLY A 73 1.87 3.46 7.62
N ARG A 74 0.77 4.22 7.54
CA ARG A 74 -0.02 4.58 8.74
C ARG A 74 -0.71 3.37 9.35
N GLN A 75 -1.32 2.51 8.54
CA GLN A 75 -2.00 1.30 9.02
C GLN A 75 -1.02 0.32 9.66
N LEU A 76 0.18 0.17 9.08
CA LEU A 76 1.26 -0.59 9.67
C LEU A 76 1.67 -0.04 11.04
N SER A 77 1.81 1.28 11.18
CA SER A 77 2.16 1.92 12.46
C SER A 77 1.11 1.59 13.53
N TYR A 78 -0.17 1.78 13.23
CA TYR A 78 -1.25 1.48 14.18
C TYR A 78 -1.29 0.00 14.59
N TYR A 79 -1.11 -0.92 13.63
CA TYR A 79 -1.05 -2.33 13.92
C TYR A 79 0.16 -2.68 14.80
N ARG A 80 1.37 -2.23 14.43
CA ARG A 80 2.60 -2.53 15.18
C ARG A 80 2.56 -1.97 16.59
N GLU A 81 2.11 -0.73 16.76
CA GLU A 81 1.97 -0.12 18.10
C GLU A 81 1.01 -0.92 19.00
N ALA A 82 -0.14 -1.33 18.49
CA ALA A 82 -1.10 -2.13 19.26
C ALA A 82 -0.59 -3.55 19.54
N HIS A 83 0.02 -4.18 18.53
CA HIS A 83 0.61 -5.51 18.63
C HIS A 83 1.74 -5.56 19.65
N ASP A 84 2.71 -4.65 19.56
CA ASP A 84 3.89 -4.64 20.42
C ASP A 84 3.51 -4.40 21.88
N TRP A 85 2.57 -3.48 22.12
CA TRP A 85 1.99 -3.28 23.44
C TRP A 85 1.31 -4.55 23.98
N LEU A 86 0.52 -5.23 23.13
CA LEU A 86 -0.24 -6.41 23.54
C LEU A 86 0.69 -7.58 23.89
N ILE A 87 1.71 -7.83 23.07
CA ILE A 87 2.71 -8.89 23.31
C ILE A 87 3.49 -8.61 24.60
N GLN A 88 3.92 -7.36 24.81
CA GLN A 88 4.60 -6.99 26.04
C GLN A 88 3.69 -7.21 27.26
N TRP A 89 2.45 -6.75 27.20
CA TRP A 89 1.50 -6.92 28.30
C TRP A 89 1.19 -8.39 28.60
N ILE A 90 1.01 -9.23 27.57
CA ILE A 90 0.81 -10.67 27.72
C ILE A 90 2.00 -11.31 28.44
N GLN A 91 3.23 -10.98 28.02
CA GLN A 91 4.45 -11.52 28.62
C GLN A 91 4.58 -11.10 30.09
N GLU A 92 4.43 -9.82 30.40
CA GLU A 92 4.51 -9.29 31.77
C GLU A 92 3.41 -9.89 32.67
N THR A 93 2.20 -10.03 32.15
CA THR A 93 1.07 -10.62 32.88
C THR A 93 1.30 -12.09 33.17
N LYS A 94 1.83 -12.84 32.19
CA LYS A 94 2.15 -14.26 32.33
C LYS A 94 3.25 -14.46 33.37
N GLU A 95 4.33 -13.69 33.33
CA GLU A 95 5.39 -13.76 34.34
C GLU A 95 4.87 -13.43 35.75
N ARG A 96 3.99 -12.44 35.87
CA ARG A 96 3.36 -12.10 37.14
C ARG A 96 2.47 -13.24 37.64
N GLN A 97 1.71 -13.87 36.76
CA GLN A 97 0.88 -15.03 37.11
C GLN A 97 1.73 -16.23 37.55
N GLU A 98 2.80 -16.55 36.84
CA GLU A 98 3.76 -17.59 37.22
C GLU A 98 4.38 -17.33 38.60
N LYS A 99 4.74 -16.07 38.90
CA LYS A 99 5.24 -15.66 40.23
C LYS A 99 4.19 -15.78 41.33
N ILE A 100 2.91 -15.60 41.03
CA ILE A 100 1.81 -15.79 42.00
C ILE A 100 1.65 -17.28 42.29
N GLN A 101 1.67 -18.12 41.24
CA GLN A 101 1.49 -19.57 41.34
C GLN A 101 2.67 -20.29 41.99
N ALA A 102 3.89 -19.78 41.84
CA ALA A 102 5.10 -20.35 42.44
C ALA A 102 5.19 -20.14 43.97
N ARG A 103 4.32 -19.31 44.58
CA ARG A 103 4.37 -19.06 46.03
C ARG A 103 3.85 -20.29 46.80
N PRO A 104 4.63 -20.85 47.74
CA PRO A 104 4.18 -21.99 48.52
C PRO A 104 3.06 -21.60 49.49
N ILE A 105 1.95 -22.35 49.46
CA ILE A 105 0.81 -22.16 50.36
C ILE A 105 1.11 -22.89 51.68
N ARG A 106 1.21 -22.14 52.78
CA ARG A 106 1.57 -22.67 54.11
C ARG A 106 0.41 -22.70 55.09
N ASP A 107 -0.59 -21.85 54.88
CA ASP A 107 -1.76 -21.70 55.74
C ASP A 107 -2.98 -21.16 54.96
N SER A 108 -4.13 -21.07 55.63
CA SER A 108 -5.35 -20.55 55.01
C SER A 108 -5.24 -19.07 54.61
N SER A 109 -4.38 -18.28 55.28
CA SER A 109 -4.19 -16.86 54.97
C SER A 109 -3.47 -16.68 53.64
N SER A 110 -2.33 -17.36 53.46
CA SER A 110 -1.55 -17.38 52.23
C SER A 110 -2.35 -17.88 51.03
N LEU A 111 -3.23 -18.88 51.22
CA LEU A 111 -4.17 -19.32 50.18
C LEU A 111 -5.17 -18.21 49.77
N LYS A 112 -5.76 -17.50 50.75
CA LYS A 112 -6.69 -16.40 50.48
C LYS A 112 -6.01 -15.25 49.76
N GLU A 113 -4.78 -14.91 50.14
CA GLU A 113 -3.98 -13.88 49.49
C GLU A 113 -3.68 -14.23 48.03
N GLN A 114 -3.25 -15.47 47.76
CA GLN A 114 -3.01 -15.94 46.40
C GLN A 114 -4.29 -15.89 45.54
N LEU A 115 -5.42 -16.37 46.07
CA LEU A 115 -6.72 -16.29 45.40
C LEU A 115 -7.11 -14.84 45.08
N GLN A 116 -6.86 -13.91 45.99
CA GLN A 116 -7.14 -12.49 45.76
C GLN A 116 -6.24 -11.90 44.67
N GLN A 117 -4.98 -12.31 44.59
CA GLN A 117 -4.05 -11.88 43.54
C GLN A 117 -4.46 -12.43 42.16
N GLU A 118 -4.81 -13.71 42.07
CA GLU A 118 -5.31 -14.32 40.83
C GLU A 118 -6.61 -13.65 40.34
N LYS A 119 -7.53 -13.32 41.26
CA LYS A 119 -8.74 -12.56 40.89
C LYS A 119 -8.43 -11.19 40.31
N LYS A 120 -7.39 -10.50 40.79
CA LYS A 120 -6.96 -9.22 40.22
C LYS A 120 -6.38 -9.38 38.82
N VAL A 121 -5.59 -10.43 38.58
CA VAL A 121 -5.07 -10.76 37.25
C VAL A 121 -6.23 -11.04 36.30
N LEU A 122 -7.22 -11.84 36.72
CA LEU A 122 -8.40 -12.15 35.92
C LEU A 122 -9.17 -10.87 35.52
N GLN A 123 -9.43 -9.97 36.46
CA GLN A 123 -10.10 -8.69 36.18
C GLN A 123 -9.31 -7.82 35.21
N GLU A 124 -7.98 -7.83 35.29
CA GLU A 124 -7.12 -7.10 34.35
C GLU A 124 -7.20 -7.70 32.94
N VAL A 125 -7.17 -9.02 32.82
CA VAL A 125 -7.34 -9.73 31.55
C VAL A 125 -8.69 -9.43 30.93
N GLU A 126 -9.77 -9.46 31.72
CA GLU A 126 -11.12 -9.11 31.27
C GLU A 126 -11.19 -7.66 30.76
N ARG A 127 -10.57 -6.72 31.48
CA ARG A 127 -10.53 -5.30 31.09
C ARG A 127 -9.74 -5.07 29.81
N ASN A 128 -8.63 -5.78 29.62
CA ASN A 128 -7.77 -5.60 28.46
C ASN A 128 -8.26 -6.33 27.21
N ARG A 129 -9.43 -6.99 27.27
CA ARG A 129 -10.09 -7.56 26.09
C ARG A 129 -10.29 -6.54 24.96
N GLU A 130 -10.67 -5.31 25.30
CA GLU A 130 -10.85 -4.23 24.31
C GLU A 130 -9.55 -3.92 23.54
N LYS A 131 -8.39 -4.13 24.16
CA LYS A 131 -7.08 -3.94 23.51
C LYS A 131 -6.72 -5.06 22.56
N VAL A 132 -7.17 -6.29 22.83
CA VAL A 132 -7.08 -7.41 21.89
C VAL A 132 -7.95 -7.11 20.66
N ASP A 133 -9.20 -6.70 20.89
CA ASP A 133 -10.14 -6.37 19.81
C ASP A 133 -9.63 -5.19 18.95
N GLU A 134 -9.00 -4.19 19.58
CA GLU A 134 -8.34 -3.07 18.89
C GLU A 134 -7.16 -3.52 18.02
N CYS A 135 -6.30 -4.38 18.55
CA CYS A 135 -5.17 -4.95 17.80
C CYS A 135 -5.65 -5.78 16.60
N GLU A 136 -6.66 -6.64 16.79
CA GLU A 136 -7.26 -7.45 15.72
C GLU A 136 -7.85 -6.55 14.62
N LYS A 137 -8.56 -5.49 15.02
CA LYS A 137 -9.11 -4.51 14.08
C LYS A 137 -8.02 -3.86 13.24
N PHE A 138 -6.92 -3.40 13.85
CA PHE A 138 -5.82 -2.79 13.10
C PHE A 138 -5.11 -3.79 12.20
N ALA A 139 -4.90 -5.02 12.65
CA ALA A 139 -4.33 -6.10 11.85
C ALA A 139 -5.17 -6.34 10.59
N LYS A 140 -6.49 -6.46 10.74
CA LYS A 140 -7.42 -6.65 9.61
C LYS A 140 -7.38 -5.48 8.64
N GLN A 141 -7.42 -4.24 9.14
CA GLN A 141 -7.35 -3.04 8.30
C GLN A 141 -6.03 -2.97 7.50
N TYR A 142 -4.92 -3.38 8.11
CA TYR A 142 -3.62 -3.42 7.45
C TYR A 142 -3.57 -4.54 6.40
N ILE A 143 -4.06 -5.73 6.71
CA ILE A 143 -4.17 -6.86 5.77
C ILE A 143 -5.01 -6.49 4.54
N ASP A 144 -6.18 -5.90 4.74
CA ASP A 144 -7.07 -5.51 3.64
C ASP A 144 -6.40 -4.46 2.74
N ALA A 145 -5.71 -3.49 3.32
CA ALA A 145 -4.96 -2.49 2.56
C ALA A 145 -3.78 -3.07 1.77
N ILE A 146 -3.08 -4.07 2.31
CA ILE A 146 -2.02 -4.77 1.56
C ILE A 146 -2.62 -5.43 0.32
N LYS A 147 -3.74 -6.14 0.49
CA LYS A 147 -4.42 -6.84 -0.60
C LYS A 147 -4.92 -5.88 -1.67
N ASP A 148 -5.49 -4.75 -1.27
CA ASP A 148 -5.96 -3.73 -2.20
C ASP A 148 -4.78 -3.17 -3.03
N TYR A 149 -3.65 -2.87 -2.38
CA TYR A 149 -2.46 -2.38 -3.08
C TYR A 149 -1.85 -3.43 -4.03
N GLU A 150 -1.75 -4.69 -3.58
CA GLU A 150 -1.28 -5.80 -4.42
C GLU A 150 -2.18 -5.98 -5.65
N LEU A 151 -3.51 -5.89 -5.47
CA LEU A 151 -4.48 -5.99 -6.56
C LEU A 151 -4.33 -4.84 -7.57
N GLN A 152 -4.13 -3.62 -7.09
CA GLN A 152 -3.91 -2.45 -7.95
C GLN A 152 -2.64 -2.59 -8.79
N LEU A 153 -1.55 -3.11 -8.21
CA LEU A 153 -0.31 -3.36 -8.94
C LEU A 153 -0.50 -4.41 -10.05
N VAL A 154 -1.18 -5.51 -9.74
CA VAL A 154 -1.48 -6.57 -10.72
C VAL A 154 -2.40 -6.05 -11.83
N THR A 155 -3.39 -5.24 -11.47
CA THR A 155 -4.34 -4.64 -12.43
C THR A 155 -3.63 -3.70 -13.39
N TYR A 156 -2.80 -2.77 -12.87
CA TYR A 156 -2.02 -1.87 -13.72
C TYR A 156 -1.05 -2.62 -14.63
N LYS A 157 -0.38 -3.66 -14.11
CA LYS A 157 0.51 -4.50 -14.90
C LYS A 157 -0.23 -5.22 -16.04
N ALA A 158 -1.42 -5.76 -15.77
CA ALA A 158 -2.23 -6.45 -16.77
C ALA A 158 -2.74 -5.52 -17.88
N GLN A 159 -2.96 -4.22 -17.58
CA GLN A 159 -3.33 -3.22 -18.58
C GLN A 159 -2.15 -2.82 -19.49
N MET A 160 -0.91 -2.99 -19.02
CA MET A 160 0.31 -2.62 -19.74
C MET A 160 0.91 -3.78 -20.55
N GLU A 161 0.71 -5.02 -20.12
CA GLU A 161 1.17 -6.19 -20.86
C GLU A 161 0.31 -6.38 -22.13
N PRO A 162 0.90 -6.40 -23.34
CA PRO A 162 0.16 -6.80 -24.53
C PRO A 162 -0.34 -8.24 -24.33
N VAL A 163 -1.53 -8.56 -24.86
CA VAL A 163 -2.18 -9.88 -24.77
C VAL A 163 -1.37 -10.94 -25.54
N MET A 164 -0.17 -11.27 -25.08
CA MET A 164 0.70 -12.26 -25.68
C MET A 164 1.31 -13.15 -24.59
N SER A 165 0.78 -14.38 -24.60
CA SER A 165 1.31 -15.63 -24.02
C SER A 165 1.39 -15.78 -22.49
N PRO A 166 0.89 -16.90 -21.93
CA PRO A 166 0.85 -17.16 -20.50
C PRO A 166 2.24 -17.56 -20.00
N VAL A 167 3.09 -16.58 -19.68
CA VAL A 167 4.28 -16.85 -18.90
C VAL A 167 3.82 -17.30 -17.52
N LYS A 168 4.28 -18.48 -17.07
CA LYS A 168 3.95 -19.05 -15.75
C LYS A 168 4.10 -17.96 -14.69
N LYS A 169 2.96 -17.47 -14.18
CA LYS A 169 2.94 -16.50 -13.08
C LYS A 169 3.54 -17.22 -11.87
N GLN A 170 4.76 -16.84 -11.49
CA GLN A 170 5.33 -17.24 -10.21
C GLN A 170 4.31 -16.89 -9.13
N LYS A 171 4.00 -17.84 -8.24
CA LYS A 171 3.12 -17.60 -7.10
C LYS A 171 3.81 -16.56 -6.23
N VAL A 172 3.40 -15.31 -6.33
CA VAL A 172 3.83 -14.26 -5.42
C VAL A 172 3.14 -14.56 -4.10
N LEU A 173 3.92 -14.82 -3.05
CA LEU A 173 3.40 -14.93 -1.68
C LEU A 173 2.91 -13.54 -1.27
N SER A 174 1.70 -13.43 -0.73
CA SER A 174 1.16 -12.14 -0.33
C SER A 174 1.85 -11.68 0.94
N ALA A 175 2.20 -10.40 1.03
CA ALA A 175 2.75 -9.85 2.27
C ALA A 175 1.75 -9.96 3.43
N SER A 176 0.45 -10.01 3.13
CA SER A 176 -0.60 -10.21 4.13
C SER A 176 -0.54 -11.58 4.80
N ASP A 177 0.01 -12.60 4.13
CA ASP A 177 0.13 -13.97 4.69
C ASP A 177 1.07 -13.98 5.90
N THR A 178 2.07 -13.08 5.95
CA THR A 178 2.97 -12.95 7.11
C THR A 178 2.25 -12.36 8.31
N VAL A 179 1.43 -11.32 8.10
CA VAL A 179 0.65 -10.67 9.17
C VAL A 179 -0.42 -11.61 9.75
N ILE A 180 -0.95 -12.53 8.93
CA ILE A 180 -1.92 -13.55 9.39
C ILE A 180 -1.24 -14.63 10.25
N GLN A 181 0.05 -14.88 10.06
CA GLN A 181 0.82 -15.88 10.80
C GLN A 181 1.39 -15.36 12.13
N GLU A 182 1.57 -14.04 12.26
CA GLU A 182 1.95 -13.34 13.50
C GLU A 182 0.80 -13.37 14.53
#